data_AF-A0A438FKX0-F1
#
_entry.id   AF-A0A438FKX0-F1
#
_cell.length_a   1.000
_cell.length_b   1.000
_cell.length_c   1.000
_cell.angle_alpha   90.00
_cell.angle_beta   90.00
_cell.angle_gamma   90.00
#
_symmetry.space_group_name_H-M   'P 1'
#
loop_
_entity.id
_entity.type
_entity.pdbx_description
1 polymer ?
#
loop_
_entity_poly.entity_id
_entity_poly.type
_entity_poly.pdbx_seq_one_letter_code
_entity_poly.pdbx_strand_id
1 'polypeptide(L)'
;MEAPSQKSLEKVVSQRALQMSSSFPCQICVVCFLCGVCLTSLFLAALTTFGTFEFGVFSFAGFSTWNSTTQMINMVTSEDCDYKAKETEGRMNSQKIDESTDEKASLLYSVWSALLNESIVQDSEFFQRFGLNKSSVPKAPHFENCKLNTQLNKRLDARGKNGRFPPWTVWKGFLDIYPPSETDEQMRYLRRQAMSKGSYPPWISTNEICCTTLSMPHRKYMYKGKITGSDEDNYPFTRKVQRDIWSHQHPSNCQDPNVRFLVADWERLPGFGMGGQIAGMCGLLAIAINEKRVLVTNYYNRADHDGCKGPHRSSWSCYFFPETSQECRDRAFELMGTKEAWENGTITGKDNYSSKEIWVGPTPRQASPTTEINGSLIAYHRKMDRRWWRAQAVRYLMRFQTEYTCGLLNVERHAAFGWEAAKMVLSGLGQKWPEDGMNKPRSDIEEFVWSNHKAWIPRPLLSLHVRMGDKACEMKLAEFEEYMRLADRIRQQFPHLNSIWLSTEMQEVIEKSNLYPHWKFYYTNVRRQVGNTTMATYEASLGREISTNYPMVNFWMAAEADFFVGALGSTWCFLIDGMRNTGGKVMAGYLSVNKDRFW
;
A
#
# COMPACT_ATOMS: atom_id res chain seq x y z
N MET A 1 23.13 19.02 47.81
CA MET A 1 22.42 19.33 46.55
C MET A 1 22.17 18.00 45.86
N GLU A 2 20.96 17.47 46.01
CA GLU A 2 20.53 16.19 45.43
C GLU A 2 19.65 16.43 44.20
N ALA A 3 19.80 15.55 43.20
CA ALA A 3 19.09 15.55 41.93
C ALA A 3 17.63 15.04 42.07
N PRO A 4 16.66 15.56 41.31
CA PRO A 4 15.27 15.13 41.39
C PRO A 4 15.00 13.85 40.59
N SER A 5 13.96 13.13 41.03
CA SER A 5 13.74 11.70 40.90
C SER A 5 12.99 11.26 39.62
N GLN A 6 13.61 10.36 38.85
CA GLN A 6 13.03 9.68 37.67
C GLN A 6 11.96 8.62 38.00
N LYS A 7 11.75 8.28 39.29
CA LYS A 7 10.87 7.17 39.72
C LYS A 7 9.39 7.51 39.87
N SER A 8 8.99 8.79 39.85
CA SER A 8 7.57 9.17 40.00
C SER A 8 6.79 9.07 38.69
N LEU A 9 7.43 9.35 37.55
CA LEU A 9 6.82 9.27 36.21
C LEU A 9 6.47 7.82 35.81
N GLU A 10 7.34 6.85 36.12
CA GLU A 10 7.08 5.43 35.82
C GLU A 10 5.85 4.87 36.57
N LYS A 11 5.56 5.36 37.78
CA LYS A 11 4.38 4.95 38.55
C LYS A 11 3.07 5.51 37.98
N VAL A 12 3.08 6.73 37.45
CA VAL A 12 1.89 7.36 36.85
C VAL A 12 1.56 6.74 35.48
N VAL A 13 2.58 6.36 34.71
CA VAL A 13 2.41 5.66 33.42
C VAL A 13 1.94 4.22 33.64
N SER A 14 2.43 3.53 34.68
CA SER A 14 1.97 2.19 35.06
C SER A 14 0.51 2.17 35.53
N GLN A 15 0.07 3.20 36.27
CA GLN A 15 -1.34 3.33 36.67
C GLN A 15 -2.29 3.60 35.49
N ARG A 16 -1.87 4.38 34.48
CA ARG A 16 -2.68 4.59 33.26
C ARG A 16 -2.78 3.33 32.40
N ALA A 17 -1.69 2.56 32.28
CA ALA A 17 -1.71 1.26 31.59
C ALA A 17 -2.61 0.23 32.29
N LEU A 18 -2.62 0.21 33.63
CA LEU A 18 -3.52 -0.63 34.44
C LEU A 18 -4.98 -0.17 34.43
N GLN A 19 -5.24 1.13 34.34
CA GLN A 19 -6.61 1.65 34.17
C GLN A 19 -7.18 1.37 32.77
N MET A 20 -6.32 1.20 31.75
CA MET A 20 -6.72 0.81 30.40
C MET A 20 -6.96 -0.71 30.22
N SER A 21 -6.52 -1.55 31.17
CA SER A 21 -6.70 -3.01 31.12
C SER A 21 -7.98 -3.51 31.80
N SER A 22 -8.88 -2.63 32.25
CA SER A 22 -10.10 -2.98 33.00
C SER A 22 -11.35 -3.16 32.15
N SER A 23 -11.22 -3.35 30.83
CA SER A 23 -12.37 -3.57 29.94
C SER A 23 -12.89 -5.02 30.01
N PHE A 24 -14.21 -5.19 29.97
CA PHE A 24 -14.93 -6.48 30.02
C PHE A 24 -14.38 -7.59 29.08
N PRO A 25 -13.85 -7.30 27.87
CA PRO A 25 -13.21 -8.30 27.01
C PRO A 25 -11.89 -8.86 27.58
N CYS A 26 -11.14 -8.06 28.35
CA CYS A 26 -9.88 -8.48 28.98
C CYS A 26 -10.13 -9.46 30.14
N GLN A 27 -11.23 -9.29 30.88
CA GLN A 27 -11.61 -10.23 31.95
C GLN A 27 -11.94 -11.62 31.41
N ILE A 28 -12.62 -11.72 30.25
CA ILE A 28 -12.92 -13.01 29.61
C ILE A 28 -11.62 -13.71 29.18
N CYS A 29 -10.66 -12.98 28.61
CA CYS A 29 -9.37 -13.55 28.22
C CYS A 29 -8.55 -14.04 29.42
N VAL A 30 -8.56 -13.32 30.54
CA VAL A 30 -7.87 -13.72 31.78
C VAL A 30 -8.55 -14.93 32.43
N VAL A 31 -9.88 -14.97 32.46
CA VAL A 31 -10.63 -16.12 33.00
C VAL A 31 -10.44 -17.36 32.12
N CYS A 32 -10.49 -17.22 30.79
CA CYS A 32 -10.20 -18.33 29.87
C CYS A 32 -8.75 -18.83 29.98
N PHE A 33 -7.78 -17.92 30.20
CA PHE A 33 -6.39 -18.28 30.43
C PHE A 33 -6.20 -19.01 31.76
N LEU A 34 -6.80 -18.53 32.85
CA LEU A 34 -6.73 -19.17 34.17
C LEU A 34 -7.44 -20.52 34.19
N CYS A 35 -8.60 -20.65 33.55
CA CYS A 35 -9.28 -21.94 33.35
C CYS A 35 -8.44 -22.90 32.49
N GLY A 36 -7.77 -22.39 31.45
CA GLY A 36 -6.85 -23.17 30.62
C GLY A 36 -5.64 -23.67 31.40
N VAL A 37 -5.01 -22.81 32.22
CA VAL A 37 -3.88 -23.19 33.08
C VAL A 37 -4.29 -24.24 34.10
N CYS A 38 -5.44 -24.08 34.77
CA CYS A 38 -5.97 -25.05 35.72
C CYS A 38 -6.31 -26.42 35.07
N LEU A 39 -6.84 -26.41 33.84
CA LEU A 39 -7.08 -27.66 33.09
C LEU A 39 -5.75 -28.32 32.70
N THR A 40 -4.77 -27.56 32.21
CA THR A 40 -3.46 -28.12 31.86
C THR A 40 -2.69 -28.65 33.06
N SER A 41 -2.78 -28.01 34.23
CA SER A 41 -2.15 -28.53 35.46
C SER A 41 -2.86 -29.76 36.00
N LEU A 42 -4.19 -29.88 35.85
CA LEU A 42 -4.93 -31.12 36.13
C LEU A 42 -4.52 -32.26 35.19
N PHE A 43 -4.32 -31.98 33.90
CA PHE A 43 -3.84 -33.00 32.94
C PHE A 43 -2.37 -33.37 33.14
N LEU A 44 -1.50 -32.42 33.49
CA LEU A 44 -0.09 -32.69 33.81
C LEU A 44 0.07 -33.46 35.12
N ALA A 45 -0.72 -33.17 36.14
CA ALA A 45 -0.72 -33.94 37.40
C ALA A 45 -1.25 -35.37 37.21
N ALA A 46 -2.18 -35.59 36.26
CA ALA A 46 -2.67 -36.92 35.90
C ALA A 46 -1.70 -37.73 35.03
N LEU A 47 -0.75 -37.06 34.35
CA LEU A 47 0.27 -37.70 33.50
C LEU A 47 1.56 -38.04 34.25
N THR A 48 1.77 -37.52 35.47
CA THR A 48 2.94 -37.86 36.30
C THR A 48 2.81 -39.17 37.10
N THR A 49 1.70 -39.90 36.98
CA THR A 49 1.51 -41.21 37.61
C THR A 49 1.83 -42.42 36.71
N PHE A 50 2.31 -42.20 35.48
CA PHE A 50 2.74 -43.30 34.61
C PHE A 50 4.09 -43.02 33.94
N GLY A 51 5.12 -43.73 34.39
CA GLY A 51 6.18 -44.26 33.52
C GLY A 51 7.35 -43.34 33.19
N THR A 52 8.44 -43.55 33.92
CA THR A 52 9.84 -43.22 33.58
C THR A 52 10.25 -43.64 32.17
N PHE A 53 10.94 -42.77 31.42
CA PHE A 53 11.95 -43.17 30.44
C PHE A 53 13.06 -42.11 30.34
N GLU A 54 14.30 -42.58 30.48
CA GLU A 54 15.56 -41.84 30.50
C GLU A 54 15.90 -41.22 29.13
N PHE A 55 16.53 -40.04 29.14
CA PHE A 55 17.42 -39.62 28.05
C PHE A 55 18.71 -39.05 28.65
N GLY A 56 19.84 -39.61 28.20
CA GLY A 56 21.17 -39.47 28.77
C GLY A 56 21.85 -38.12 28.55
N VAL A 57 22.81 -37.87 29.43
CA VAL A 57 23.78 -36.77 29.45
C VAL A 57 24.99 -37.09 28.54
N PHE A 58 25.71 -36.03 28.14
CA PHE A 58 27.09 -35.89 27.62
C PHE A 58 27.13 -35.22 26.23
N SER A 59 28.01 -34.28 25.90
CA SER A 59 28.90 -33.36 26.63
C SER A 59 29.44 -32.36 25.59
N PHE A 60 29.81 -31.15 26.03
CA PHE A 60 30.48 -30.14 25.22
C PHE A 60 31.94 -30.52 24.94
N ALA A 61 32.41 -30.27 23.71
CA ALA A 61 33.83 -30.18 23.37
C ALA A 61 34.04 -29.03 22.38
N GLY A 62 34.97 -28.14 22.72
CA GLY A 62 35.40 -26.99 21.93
C GLY A 62 36.56 -27.29 20.99
N PHE A 63 37.33 -26.23 20.70
CA PHE A 63 38.40 -26.04 19.69
C PHE A 63 37.88 -25.52 18.34
N SER A 64 38.42 -24.47 17.72
CA SER A 64 39.65 -23.72 17.96
C SER A 64 39.61 -22.33 17.31
N THR A 65 40.35 -21.42 17.95
CA THR A 65 40.81 -20.11 17.50
C THR A 65 41.80 -20.23 16.34
N TRP A 66 41.67 -19.39 15.30
CA TRP A 66 42.78 -19.00 14.42
C TRP A 66 42.68 -17.51 14.09
N ASN A 67 43.83 -16.84 14.20
CA ASN A 67 44.04 -15.40 14.15
C ASN A 67 44.74 -14.98 12.85
N SER A 68 44.38 -13.80 12.35
CA SER A 68 45.15 -12.83 11.56
C SER A 68 45.62 -13.16 10.13
N THR A 69 45.25 -12.31 9.17
CA THR A 69 46.13 -11.20 8.71
C THR A 69 45.40 -10.18 7.85
N THR A 70 45.73 -8.92 8.12
CA THR A 70 45.35 -7.67 7.47
C THR A 70 46.15 -7.44 6.19
N GLN A 71 45.49 -7.02 5.11
CA GLN A 71 46.13 -6.26 4.03
C GLN A 71 45.36 -4.96 3.81
N MET A 72 45.95 -3.88 4.33
CA MET A 72 45.70 -2.52 3.88
C MET A 72 46.46 -2.28 2.58
N ILE A 73 45.80 -1.69 1.58
CA ILE A 73 46.48 -1.00 0.48
C ILE A 73 45.86 0.40 0.33
N ASN A 74 46.58 1.36 0.92
CA ASN A 74 46.79 2.76 0.58
C ASN A 74 45.69 3.57 -0.14
N MET A 75 45.02 4.38 0.67
CA MET A 75 44.96 5.86 0.60
C MET A 75 45.83 6.51 -0.50
N VAL A 76 45.18 7.16 -1.47
CA VAL A 76 45.79 8.21 -2.31
C VAL A 76 45.29 9.55 -1.77
N THR A 77 46.25 10.37 -1.36
CA THR A 77 46.08 11.71 -0.81
C THR A 77 45.67 12.71 -1.88
N SER A 78 44.70 13.56 -1.51
CA SER A 78 44.65 15.00 -1.78
C SER A 78 45.54 15.52 -2.92
N GLU A 79 44.95 15.77 -4.09
CA GLU A 79 45.41 16.83 -4.98
C GLU A 79 44.42 18.00 -4.87
N ASP A 80 44.96 19.13 -4.42
CA ASP A 80 44.29 20.43 -4.33
C ASP A 80 43.66 20.82 -5.67
N CYS A 81 42.33 20.85 -5.72
CA CYS A 81 41.61 21.59 -6.75
C CYS A 81 41.31 22.99 -6.21
N ASP A 82 42.30 23.87 -6.38
CA ASP A 82 42.20 25.29 -6.11
C ASP A 82 41.28 25.96 -7.17
N TYR A 83 39.96 25.76 -7.01
CA TYR A 83 38.97 26.38 -7.89
C TYR A 83 38.56 27.72 -7.27
N LYS A 84 39.16 28.81 -7.78
CA LYS A 84 38.69 30.17 -7.53
C LYS A 84 37.19 30.23 -7.81
N ALA A 85 36.40 30.37 -6.75
CA ALA A 85 35.00 30.76 -6.84
C ALA A 85 34.92 32.13 -7.52
N LYS A 86 34.70 32.14 -8.83
CA LYS A 86 34.04 33.29 -9.46
C LYS A 86 32.60 33.24 -8.98
N GLU A 87 32.32 34.05 -7.96
CA GLU A 87 30.98 34.56 -7.68
C GLU A 87 30.39 35.02 -9.01
N THR A 88 29.57 34.16 -9.60
CA THR A 88 28.52 34.64 -10.47
C THR A 88 27.38 34.86 -9.51
N GLU A 89 27.18 36.10 -9.08
CA GLU A 89 25.95 36.56 -8.44
C GLU A 89 24.78 36.27 -9.38
N GLY A 90 24.32 35.02 -9.39
CA GLY A 90 22.99 34.64 -9.80
C GLY A 90 22.08 35.18 -8.72
N ARG A 91 21.73 36.47 -8.86
CA ARG A 91 20.78 37.25 -8.07
C ARG A 91 19.67 36.34 -7.53
N MET A 92 19.88 35.82 -6.32
CA MET A 92 18.86 35.16 -5.54
C MET A 92 17.98 36.29 -5.01
N ASN A 93 17.09 36.77 -5.88
CA ASN A 93 15.97 37.55 -5.42
C ASN A 93 15.21 36.62 -4.47
N SER A 94 15.34 36.90 -3.18
CA SER A 94 14.28 36.66 -2.21
C SER A 94 13.04 37.40 -2.72
N GLN A 95 12.37 36.82 -3.71
CA GLN A 95 11.09 37.31 -4.19
C GLN A 95 10.13 37.10 -3.02
N LYS A 96 9.69 38.22 -2.44
CA LYS A 96 8.38 38.29 -1.81
C LYS A 96 7.43 37.46 -2.67
N ILE A 97 6.80 36.45 -2.07
CA ILE A 97 5.70 35.72 -2.70
C ILE A 97 4.72 36.80 -3.16
N ASP A 98 4.61 36.96 -4.47
CA ASP A 98 3.78 37.98 -5.09
C ASP A 98 2.31 37.64 -4.75
N GLU A 99 1.58 38.57 -4.13
CA GLU A 99 0.16 38.38 -3.74
C GLU A 99 -0.68 37.90 -4.96
N SER A 100 -0.30 38.34 -6.16
CA SER A 100 -0.88 37.89 -7.43
C SER A 100 -0.74 36.37 -7.69
N THR A 101 0.37 35.75 -7.26
CA THR A 101 0.61 34.31 -7.45
C THR A 101 -0.26 33.46 -6.52
N ASP A 102 -0.49 33.92 -5.29
CA ASP A 102 -1.33 33.21 -4.32
C ASP A 102 -2.82 33.31 -4.70
N GLU A 103 -3.27 34.45 -5.25
CA GLU A 103 -4.61 34.59 -5.81
C GLU A 103 -4.84 33.65 -7.01
N LYS A 104 -3.88 33.58 -7.94
CA LYS A 104 -3.94 32.66 -9.09
C LYS A 104 -3.92 31.20 -8.65
N ALA A 105 -3.12 30.85 -7.64
CA ALA A 105 -3.08 29.50 -7.07
C ALA A 105 -4.41 29.13 -6.41
N SER A 106 -5.04 30.09 -5.71
CA SER A 106 -6.37 29.94 -5.12
C SER A 106 -7.43 29.70 -6.17
N LEU A 107 -7.45 30.51 -7.23
CA LEU A 107 -8.37 30.31 -8.34
C LEU A 107 -8.21 28.93 -8.98
N LEU A 108 -6.97 28.52 -9.30
CA LEU A 108 -6.70 27.23 -9.91
C LEU A 108 -7.08 26.06 -9.00
N TYR A 109 -6.80 26.18 -7.70
CA TYR A 109 -7.23 25.20 -6.70
C TYR A 109 -8.75 25.05 -6.66
N SER A 110 -9.50 26.16 -6.59
CA SER A 110 -10.97 26.15 -6.57
C SER A 110 -11.57 25.59 -7.86
N VAL A 111 -10.98 25.90 -9.02
CA VAL A 111 -11.41 25.33 -10.31
C VAL A 111 -11.19 23.83 -10.33
N TRP A 112 -10.04 23.33 -9.85
CA TRP A 112 -9.79 21.90 -9.72
C TRP A 112 -10.70 21.22 -8.68
N SER A 113 -11.05 21.89 -7.59
CA SER A 113 -12.03 21.41 -6.62
C SER A 113 -13.39 21.17 -7.28
N ALA A 114 -13.83 22.09 -8.13
CA ALA A 114 -15.08 21.94 -8.88
C ALA A 114 -15.01 20.81 -9.92
N LEU A 115 -13.85 20.58 -10.54
CA LEU A 115 -13.66 19.47 -11.49
C LEU A 115 -13.79 18.08 -10.85
N LEU A 116 -13.60 17.94 -9.54
CA LEU A 116 -13.82 16.67 -8.83
C LEU A 116 -15.31 16.32 -8.70
N ASN A 117 -16.20 17.32 -8.83
CA ASN A 117 -17.63 17.11 -8.73
C ASN A 117 -18.23 17.02 -10.14
N GLU A 118 -18.50 15.80 -10.62
CA GLU A 118 -18.97 15.56 -12.00
C GLU A 118 -20.23 16.36 -12.38
N SER A 119 -21.07 16.72 -11.40
CA SER A 119 -22.26 17.55 -11.60
C SER A 119 -21.95 18.99 -12.03
N ILE A 120 -20.78 19.52 -11.67
CA ILE A 120 -20.34 20.89 -11.99
C ILE A 120 -19.55 20.92 -13.32
N VAL A 121 -19.00 19.77 -13.75
CA VAL A 121 -18.16 19.63 -14.95
C VAL A 121 -18.94 19.82 -16.28
N GLN A 122 -20.27 19.67 -16.23
CA GLN A 122 -21.18 19.92 -17.36
C GLN A 122 -21.70 21.37 -17.39
N ASP A 123 -21.45 22.16 -16.35
CA ASP A 123 -22.00 23.49 -16.22
C ASP A 123 -21.05 24.53 -16.83
N SER A 124 -21.30 24.93 -18.07
CA SER A 124 -20.57 26.02 -18.72
C SER A 124 -20.66 27.32 -17.91
N GLU A 125 -21.71 27.48 -17.10
CA GLU A 125 -21.94 28.65 -16.26
C GLU A 125 -20.88 28.76 -15.15
N PHE A 126 -20.40 27.63 -14.59
CA PHE A 126 -19.37 27.65 -13.55
C PHE A 126 -18.05 28.25 -14.06
N PHE A 127 -17.58 27.82 -15.24
CA PHE A 127 -16.34 28.34 -15.82
C PHE A 127 -16.49 29.80 -16.28
N GLN A 128 -17.68 30.16 -16.78
CA GLN A 128 -17.99 31.55 -17.16
C GLN A 128 -17.95 32.52 -15.97
N ARG A 129 -18.36 32.09 -14.76
CA ARG A 129 -18.25 32.92 -13.54
C ARG A 129 -16.82 33.35 -13.21
N PHE A 130 -15.83 32.57 -13.66
CA PHE A 130 -14.41 32.88 -13.49
C PHE A 130 -13.76 33.42 -14.78
N GLY A 131 -14.54 33.68 -15.83
CA GLY A 131 -14.01 34.11 -17.13
C GLY A 131 -13.15 33.05 -17.82
N LEU A 132 -13.31 31.77 -17.47
CA LEU A 132 -12.51 30.65 -17.96
C LEU A 132 -13.28 29.81 -18.97
N ASN A 133 -12.55 29.11 -19.83
CA ASN A 133 -13.07 27.99 -20.60
C ASN A 133 -12.49 26.69 -20.01
N LYS A 134 -13.24 25.60 -20.04
CA LYS A 134 -12.76 24.29 -19.57
C LYS A 134 -11.45 23.86 -20.26
N SER A 135 -11.28 24.20 -21.54
CA SER A 135 -10.05 23.90 -22.29
C SER A 135 -8.84 24.76 -21.85
N SER A 136 -9.07 25.93 -21.25
CA SER A 136 -8.00 26.82 -20.79
C SER A 136 -7.50 26.48 -19.38
N VAL A 137 -8.16 25.56 -18.67
CA VAL A 137 -7.75 25.11 -17.33
C VAL A 137 -6.56 24.13 -17.45
N PRO A 138 -5.42 24.42 -16.80
CA PRO A 138 -4.30 23.48 -16.72
C PRO A 138 -4.72 22.13 -16.14
N LYS A 139 -4.13 21.04 -16.62
CA LYS A 139 -4.36 19.70 -16.05
C LYS A 139 -3.82 19.66 -14.60
N ALA A 140 -4.65 19.21 -13.67
CA ALA A 140 -4.21 18.88 -12.32
C ALA A 140 -3.25 17.67 -12.36
N PRO A 141 -1.96 17.82 -11.99
CA PRO A 141 -0.98 16.74 -12.11
C PRO A 141 -1.20 15.63 -11.08
N HIS A 142 -1.85 15.94 -9.95
CA HIS A 142 -2.22 14.99 -8.90
C HIS A 142 -3.55 14.27 -9.15
N PHE A 143 -4.23 14.54 -10.28
CA PHE A 143 -5.45 13.84 -10.67
C PHE A 143 -5.19 12.73 -11.67
N GLU A 144 -5.85 11.60 -11.43
CA GLU A 144 -5.98 10.52 -12.40
C GLU A 144 -7.32 10.61 -13.13
N ASN A 145 -7.34 10.16 -14.39
CA ASN A 145 -8.60 10.02 -15.11
C ASN A 145 -9.25 8.68 -14.74
N CYS A 146 -10.09 8.68 -13.71
CA CYS A 146 -10.63 7.46 -13.10
C CYS A 146 -11.44 6.60 -14.07
N LYS A 147 -12.23 7.22 -14.96
CA LYS A 147 -12.98 6.52 -16.00
C LYS A 147 -12.06 5.84 -17.02
N LEU A 148 -11.07 6.58 -17.53
CA LEU A 148 -10.10 6.04 -18.47
C LEU A 148 -9.27 4.93 -17.83
N ASN A 149 -8.76 5.14 -16.61
CA ASN A 149 -8.01 4.15 -15.85
C ASN A 149 -8.82 2.87 -15.64
N THR A 150 -10.11 2.98 -15.31
CA THR A 150 -10.98 1.82 -15.16
C THR A 150 -11.17 1.07 -16.47
N GLN A 151 -11.41 1.75 -17.59
CA GLN A 151 -11.53 1.11 -18.90
C GLN A 151 -10.25 0.41 -19.33
N LEU A 152 -9.11 1.02 -19.03
CA LEU A 152 -7.78 0.51 -19.30
C LEU A 152 -7.48 -0.74 -18.45
N ASN A 153 -7.75 -0.65 -17.14
CA ASN A 153 -7.62 -1.76 -16.20
C ASN A 153 -8.49 -2.95 -16.63
N LYS A 154 -9.72 -2.73 -17.12
CA LYS A 154 -10.58 -3.81 -17.68
C LYS A 154 -9.91 -4.53 -18.85
N ARG A 155 -9.21 -3.80 -19.73
CA ARG A 155 -8.47 -4.41 -20.84
C ARG A 155 -7.25 -5.16 -20.35
N LEU A 156 -6.56 -4.63 -19.34
CA LEU A 156 -5.44 -5.30 -18.71
C LEU A 156 -5.87 -6.51 -17.89
N ASP A 157 -7.07 -6.58 -17.37
CA ASP A 157 -7.55 -7.72 -16.58
C ASP A 157 -8.19 -8.82 -17.45
N ALA A 158 -8.31 -8.58 -18.77
CA ALA A 158 -8.95 -9.51 -19.71
C ALA A 158 -7.93 -10.33 -20.51
N ARG A 159 -8.38 -11.49 -21.01
CA ARG A 159 -7.63 -12.27 -22.01
C ARG A 159 -7.42 -11.46 -23.28
N GLY A 160 -6.25 -11.62 -23.89
CA GLY A 160 -5.99 -11.11 -25.23
C GLY A 160 -6.78 -11.88 -26.29
N LYS A 161 -6.70 -11.41 -27.54
CA LYS A 161 -7.25 -12.15 -28.69
C LYS A 161 -6.71 -13.58 -28.71
N ASN A 162 -7.56 -14.54 -29.09
CA ASN A 162 -7.26 -15.98 -29.14
C ASN A 162 -6.96 -16.63 -27.77
N GLY A 163 -7.55 -16.10 -26.69
CA GLY A 163 -7.44 -16.71 -25.35
C GLY A 163 -6.09 -16.50 -24.65
N ARG A 164 -5.20 -15.69 -25.24
CA ARG A 164 -3.88 -15.38 -24.68
C ARG A 164 -3.98 -14.70 -23.32
N PHE A 165 -2.94 -14.88 -22.52
CA PHE A 165 -2.83 -14.21 -21.23
C PHE A 165 -2.89 -12.68 -21.38
N PRO A 166 -3.32 -11.97 -20.32
CA PRO A 166 -3.34 -10.53 -20.34
C PRO A 166 -1.98 -9.92 -20.73
N PRO A 167 -1.96 -8.77 -21.43
CA PRO A 167 -0.73 -8.21 -21.99
C PRO A 167 0.40 -8.04 -20.97
N TRP A 168 0.05 -7.68 -19.73
CA TRP A 168 1.02 -7.45 -18.66
C TRP A 168 1.79 -8.69 -18.22
N THR A 169 1.29 -9.90 -18.48
CA THR A 169 1.93 -11.16 -18.06
C THR A 169 3.27 -11.42 -18.74
N VAL A 170 3.53 -10.74 -19.86
CA VAL A 170 4.76 -10.84 -20.64
C VAL A 170 5.63 -9.58 -20.56
N TRP A 171 5.27 -8.59 -19.74
CA TRP A 171 6.01 -7.33 -19.63
C TRP A 171 7.25 -7.49 -18.75
N LYS A 172 8.43 -7.16 -19.29
CA LYS A 172 9.70 -7.21 -18.55
C LYS A 172 10.08 -5.89 -17.87
N GLY A 173 9.41 -4.79 -18.19
CA GLY A 173 9.57 -3.48 -17.56
C GLY A 173 9.61 -2.32 -18.55
N PHE A 174 10.10 -1.16 -18.09
CA PHE A 174 10.06 0.13 -18.80
C PHE A 174 10.94 0.19 -20.07
N LEU A 175 12.03 -0.61 -20.12
CA LEU A 175 13.03 -0.59 -21.20
C LEU A 175 13.02 -1.85 -22.09
N ASP A 176 11.91 -2.61 -22.14
CA ASP A 176 11.71 -3.64 -23.17
C ASP A 176 11.39 -2.97 -24.54
N ILE A 177 12.27 -2.05 -24.93
CA ILE A 177 12.28 -1.21 -26.14
C ILE A 177 12.89 -1.98 -27.32
N TYR A 178 13.43 -3.19 -27.10
CA TYR A 178 13.91 -4.05 -28.18
C TYR A 178 12.83 -5.05 -28.63
N PRO A 179 12.69 -5.29 -29.95
CA PRO A 179 11.53 -5.97 -30.49
C PRO A 179 11.48 -7.43 -30.01
N PRO A 180 10.34 -7.94 -29.54
CA PRO A 180 10.09 -9.38 -29.65
C PRO A 180 10.09 -9.75 -31.14
N SER A 181 10.53 -10.97 -31.44
CA SER A 181 10.57 -11.55 -32.79
C SER A 181 9.27 -11.32 -33.56
N GLU A 182 9.37 -11.30 -34.90
CA GLU A 182 8.40 -10.76 -35.88
C GLU A 182 6.95 -11.28 -35.82
N THR A 183 6.61 -12.20 -34.93
CA THR A 183 5.31 -12.90 -34.93
C THR A 183 4.24 -12.32 -33.99
N ASP A 184 4.33 -11.08 -33.50
CA ASP A 184 3.27 -10.53 -32.64
C ASP A 184 3.03 -9.00 -32.78
N GLU A 185 2.76 -8.59 -34.02
CA GLU A 185 2.38 -7.21 -34.39
C GLU A 185 1.15 -6.69 -33.61
N GLN A 186 0.24 -7.59 -33.26
CA GLN A 186 -0.95 -7.31 -32.45
C GLN A 186 -0.60 -6.98 -30.98
N MET A 187 0.40 -7.65 -30.40
CA MET A 187 0.89 -7.33 -29.06
C MET A 187 1.63 -6.00 -29.06
N ARG A 188 2.36 -5.64 -30.12
CA ARG A 188 2.93 -4.29 -30.29
C ARG A 188 1.85 -3.22 -30.40
N TYR A 189 0.75 -3.48 -31.11
CA TYR A 189 -0.38 -2.53 -31.21
C TYR A 189 -1.10 -2.34 -29.88
N LEU A 190 -1.47 -3.43 -29.19
CA LEU A 190 -2.13 -3.38 -27.88
C LEU A 190 -1.23 -2.77 -26.81
N ARG A 191 0.08 -3.08 -26.83
CA ARG A 191 1.09 -2.49 -25.94
C ARG A 191 1.27 -1.00 -26.22
N ARG A 192 1.39 -0.59 -27.50
CA ARG A 192 1.40 0.83 -27.88
C ARG A 192 0.13 1.54 -27.42
N GLN A 193 -1.04 0.93 -27.55
CA GLN A 193 -2.31 1.51 -27.10
C GLN A 193 -2.45 1.59 -25.57
N ALA A 194 -1.85 0.66 -24.81
CA ALA A 194 -1.83 0.70 -23.35
C ALA A 194 -0.78 1.68 -22.81
N MET A 195 0.40 1.72 -23.44
CA MET A 195 1.50 2.64 -23.16
C MET A 195 1.24 4.07 -23.63
N SER A 196 0.38 4.28 -24.64
CA SER A 196 -0.07 5.58 -25.09
C SER A 196 -1.23 6.11 -24.24
N LYS A 197 -1.77 5.29 -23.31
CA LYS A 197 -2.90 5.61 -22.43
C LYS A 197 -2.61 5.45 -20.93
N GLY A 198 -1.35 5.24 -20.53
CA GLY A 198 -0.93 5.47 -19.14
C GLY A 198 -0.93 4.28 -18.23
N SER A 199 -1.01 3.07 -18.80
CA SER A 199 -1.11 1.88 -17.98
C SER A 199 0.23 1.25 -17.67
N TYR A 200 0.44 1.00 -16.38
CA TYR A 200 1.41 0.02 -15.93
C TYR A 200 0.68 -1.07 -15.14
N PRO A 201 1.14 -2.33 -15.20
CA PRO A 201 0.62 -3.38 -14.37
C PRO A 201 0.92 -3.05 -12.90
N PRO A 202 0.15 -3.62 -11.96
CA PRO A 202 0.23 -3.18 -10.57
C PRO A 202 1.64 -3.26 -9.97
N TRP A 203 2.50 -4.23 -10.37
CA TRP A 203 3.91 -4.41 -9.92
C TRP A 203 4.98 -3.52 -10.54
N ILE A 204 4.60 -2.52 -11.34
CA ILE A 204 5.56 -1.52 -11.82
C ILE A 204 5.42 -0.23 -11.02
N SER A 205 6.47 0.11 -10.28
CA SER A 205 6.70 1.48 -9.80
C SER A 205 7.37 2.27 -10.91
N THR A 206 6.84 3.44 -11.28
CA THR A 206 7.35 4.24 -12.42
C THR A 206 7.90 5.58 -11.96
N ASN A 207 8.42 5.65 -10.74
CA ASN A 207 8.76 6.94 -10.14
C ASN A 207 10.08 7.56 -10.62
N GLU A 208 10.80 6.95 -11.54
CA GLU A 208 12.01 7.56 -12.09
C GLU A 208 12.05 7.39 -13.61
N ILE A 209 11.47 8.36 -14.32
CA ILE A 209 12.06 8.70 -15.62
C ILE A 209 13.32 9.50 -15.28
N CYS A 210 14.47 8.85 -15.38
CA CYS A 210 15.76 9.53 -15.36
C CYS A 210 15.89 10.35 -16.65
N CYS A 211 15.26 11.52 -16.71
CA CYS A 211 15.58 12.54 -17.70
C CYS A 211 16.79 13.32 -17.20
N THR A 212 17.99 12.73 -17.31
CA THR A 212 19.23 13.50 -17.27
C THR A 212 19.68 13.78 -18.69
N THR A 213 19.31 14.95 -19.23
CA THR A 213 20.01 15.54 -20.37
C THR A 213 21.39 15.98 -19.91
N LEU A 214 22.39 15.11 -20.09
CA LEU A 214 23.80 15.51 -20.09
C LEU A 214 24.28 15.51 -21.54
N SER A 215 24.29 16.69 -22.16
CA SER A 215 25.11 16.92 -23.34
C SER A 215 26.57 17.02 -22.88
N MET A 216 27.33 15.94 -23.01
CA MET A 216 28.79 16.02 -23.06
C MET A 216 29.31 15.27 -24.28
N PRO A 217 30.22 15.88 -25.07
CA PRO A 217 30.78 15.24 -26.23
C PRO A 217 31.85 14.23 -25.82
N HIS A 218 31.80 13.05 -26.45
CA HIS A 218 32.83 12.00 -26.43
C HIS A 218 33.02 11.22 -25.12
N ARG A 219 32.09 10.30 -24.81
CA ARG A 219 32.38 8.94 -24.30
C ARG A 219 31.10 8.10 -24.32
N LYS A 220 31.12 6.94 -25.00
CA LYS A 220 30.03 5.95 -24.98
C LYS A 220 30.06 5.22 -23.64
N TYR A 221 29.27 5.68 -22.66
CA TYR A 221 28.88 4.86 -21.52
C TYR A 221 27.58 4.12 -21.88
N MET A 222 27.61 2.78 -21.85
CA MET A 222 26.40 1.97 -22.00
C MET A 222 25.64 2.00 -20.66
N TYR A 223 24.72 2.95 -20.51
CA TYR A 223 23.84 3.01 -19.35
C TYR A 223 22.89 1.81 -19.36
N LYS A 224 23.06 0.87 -18.42
CA LYS A 224 21.98 -0.04 -18.01
C LYS A 224 20.99 0.80 -17.21
N GLY A 225 19.94 1.30 -17.86
CA GLY A 225 18.84 1.95 -17.15
C GLY A 225 18.25 0.98 -16.12
N LYS A 226 18.22 1.38 -14.85
CA LYS A 226 17.59 0.59 -13.78
C LYS A 226 16.08 0.62 -14.02
N ILE A 227 15.51 -0.52 -14.38
CA ILE A 227 14.06 -0.67 -14.54
C ILE A 227 13.46 -0.77 -13.14
N THR A 228 12.74 0.25 -12.69
CA THR A 228 11.98 0.18 -11.44
C THR A 228 10.78 -0.77 -11.58
N GLY A 229 10.58 -1.62 -10.57
CA GLY A 229 9.53 -2.66 -10.58
C GLY A 229 9.93 -3.91 -11.38
N SER A 230 11.23 -4.14 -11.54
CA SER A 230 11.80 -5.41 -11.99
C SER A 230 11.52 -6.55 -10.98
N ASP A 231 11.81 -7.80 -11.33
CA ASP A 231 11.69 -8.90 -10.35
C ASP A 231 12.63 -8.69 -9.14
N GLU A 232 13.72 -7.93 -9.30
CA GLU A 232 14.69 -7.60 -8.25
C GLU A 232 14.19 -6.51 -7.29
N ASP A 233 13.29 -5.63 -7.73
CA ASP A 233 12.69 -4.59 -6.88
C ASP A 233 11.46 -5.08 -6.10
N ASN A 234 11.00 -6.30 -6.40
CA ASN A 234 9.80 -6.91 -5.85
C ASN A 234 10.12 -8.12 -4.97
N TYR A 235 9.13 -8.56 -4.19
CA TYR A 235 9.20 -9.88 -3.60
C TYR A 235 9.42 -10.94 -4.67
N PRO A 236 10.27 -11.96 -4.40
CA PRO A 236 10.62 -12.92 -5.42
C PRO A 236 9.40 -13.61 -6.01
N PHE A 237 9.47 -13.80 -7.32
CA PHE A 237 8.43 -14.39 -8.15
C PHE A 237 7.12 -13.62 -8.22
N THR A 238 7.02 -12.38 -7.70
CA THR A 238 5.77 -11.60 -7.74
C THR A 238 5.10 -11.64 -9.11
N ARG A 239 5.82 -11.38 -10.21
CA ARG A 239 5.21 -11.38 -11.55
C ARG A 239 4.65 -12.74 -11.96
N LYS A 240 5.45 -13.80 -11.76
CA LYS A 240 5.07 -15.18 -12.06
C LYS A 240 3.84 -15.57 -11.25
N VAL A 241 3.85 -15.29 -9.95
CA VAL A 241 2.77 -15.65 -9.04
C VAL A 241 1.50 -14.85 -9.34
N GLN A 242 1.60 -13.55 -9.63
CA GLN A 242 0.43 -12.77 -10.04
C GLN A 242 -0.20 -13.31 -11.33
N ARG A 243 0.62 -13.71 -12.32
CA ARG A 243 0.13 -14.38 -13.53
C ARG A 243 -0.52 -15.72 -13.20
N ASP A 244 0.10 -16.53 -12.36
CA ASP A 244 -0.38 -17.88 -12.05
C ASP A 244 -1.68 -17.82 -11.23
N ILE A 245 -1.80 -16.91 -10.25
CA ILE A 245 -3.04 -16.63 -9.52
C ILE A 245 -4.13 -16.14 -10.49
N TRP A 246 -3.82 -15.16 -11.36
CA TRP A 246 -4.78 -14.66 -12.33
C TRP A 246 -5.28 -15.78 -13.25
N SER A 247 -4.37 -16.62 -13.73
CA SER A 247 -4.70 -17.73 -14.63
C SER A 247 -5.58 -18.78 -13.97
N HIS A 248 -5.28 -19.10 -12.70
CA HIS A 248 -6.08 -19.98 -11.88
C HIS A 248 -7.50 -19.43 -11.67
N GLN A 249 -7.59 -18.14 -11.36
CA GLN A 249 -8.87 -17.48 -11.09
C GLN A 249 -9.67 -17.19 -12.35
N HIS A 250 -9.07 -17.13 -13.54
CA HIS A 250 -9.75 -16.79 -14.79
C HIS A 250 -9.64 -17.95 -15.80
N PRO A 251 -10.30 -19.10 -15.57
CA PRO A 251 -10.32 -20.18 -16.56
C PRO A 251 -10.88 -19.67 -17.89
N SER A 252 -10.50 -20.30 -19.00
CA SER A 252 -10.94 -19.88 -20.35
C SER A 252 -12.41 -20.19 -20.63
N ASN A 253 -12.99 -21.14 -19.89
CA ASN A 253 -14.38 -21.54 -19.97
C ASN A 253 -14.86 -21.83 -18.55
N CYS A 254 -15.71 -20.98 -18.00
CA CYS A 254 -16.23 -21.16 -16.64
C CYS A 254 -17.34 -22.22 -16.59
N GLN A 255 -17.89 -22.64 -17.74
CA GLN A 255 -18.91 -23.67 -17.87
C GLN A 255 -18.33 -25.09 -17.91
N ASP A 256 -17.00 -25.25 -17.95
CA ASP A 256 -16.37 -26.57 -17.93
C ASP A 256 -16.71 -27.29 -16.61
N PRO A 257 -17.22 -28.55 -16.66
CA PRO A 257 -17.63 -29.29 -15.47
C PRO A 257 -16.48 -29.59 -14.50
N ASN A 258 -15.23 -29.46 -14.92
CA ASN A 258 -14.05 -29.61 -14.06
C ASN A 258 -13.72 -28.34 -13.26
N VAL A 259 -14.32 -27.20 -13.62
CA VAL A 259 -14.14 -25.95 -12.87
C VAL A 259 -14.96 -26.04 -11.60
N ARG A 260 -14.27 -25.95 -10.47
CA ARG A 260 -14.87 -25.94 -9.13
C ARG A 260 -14.76 -24.54 -8.54
N PHE A 261 -15.67 -24.21 -7.64
CA PHE A 261 -15.74 -22.89 -7.04
C PHE A 261 -15.68 -22.97 -5.52
N LEU A 262 -15.10 -21.92 -4.93
CA LEU A 262 -15.23 -21.61 -3.51
C LEU A 262 -16.01 -20.30 -3.42
N VAL A 263 -17.24 -20.35 -2.93
CA VAL A 263 -18.12 -19.18 -2.80
C VAL A 263 -18.08 -18.67 -1.36
N ALA A 264 -17.80 -17.39 -1.18
CA ALA A 264 -17.73 -16.80 0.15
C ALA A 264 -18.23 -15.36 0.20
N ASP A 265 -18.95 -15.02 1.27
CA ASP A 265 -18.99 -13.64 1.70
C ASP A 265 -17.68 -13.31 2.42
N TRP A 266 -17.19 -12.08 2.23
CA TRP A 266 -15.99 -11.63 2.90
C TRP A 266 -16.20 -11.54 4.40
N GLU A 267 -16.93 -10.51 4.82
CA GLU A 267 -17.32 -10.32 6.20
C GLU A 267 -18.72 -9.71 6.26
N ARG A 268 -19.57 -10.31 7.10
CA ARG A 268 -20.93 -9.84 7.36
C ARG A 268 -21.00 -9.07 8.67
N LEU A 269 -20.22 -9.48 9.67
CA LEU A 269 -20.31 -8.94 11.03
C LEU A 269 -19.23 -7.88 11.29
N PRO A 270 -19.49 -6.85 12.12
CA PRO A 270 -18.52 -5.79 12.42
C PRO A 270 -17.35 -6.23 13.33
N GLY A 271 -17.12 -7.53 13.53
CA GLY A 271 -16.18 -8.06 14.53
C GLY A 271 -14.69 -7.88 14.21
N PHE A 272 -14.33 -7.66 12.95
CA PHE A 272 -12.93 -7.47 12.53
C PHE A 272 -12.70 -6.09 11.91
N GLY A 273 -11.60 -5.45 12.31
CA GLY A 273 -11.03 -4.31 11.60
C GLY A 273 -10.57 -4.71 10.20
N MET A 274 -10.46 -3.74 9.27
CA MET A 274 -10.16 -4.02 7.86
C MET A 274 -8.90 -4.85 7.63
N GLY A 275 -7.82 -4.60 8.38
CA GLY A 275 -6.60 -5.41 8.27
C GLY A 275 -6.83 -6.88 8.61
N GLY A 276 -7.69 -7.16 9.60
CA GLY A 276 -8.11 -8.53 9.91
C GLY A 276 -8.92 -9.13 8.77
N GLN A 277 -9.94 -8.42 8.29
CA GLN A 277 -10.78 -8.88 7.18
C GLN A 277 -9.93 -9.24 5.96
N ILE A 278 -9.06 -8.35 5.49
CA ILE A 278 -8.17 -8.59 4.34
C ILE A 278 -7.23 -9.79 4.56
N ALA A 279 -6.71 -9.97 5.78
CA ALA A 279 -5.90 -11.14 6.10
C ALA A 279 -6.69 -12.45 6.02
N GLY A 280 -7.99 -12.44 6.39
CA GLY A 280 -8.91 -13.55 6.17
C GLY A 280 -9.22 -13.79 4.69
N MET A 281 -9.41 -12.72 3.92
CA MET A 281 -9.59 -12.79 2.46
C MET A 281 -8.39 -13.47 1.77
N CYS A 282 -7.17 -13.14 2.21
CA CYS A 282 -5.94 -13.79 1.73
C CYS A 282 -5.89 -15.30 2.05
N GLY A 283 -6.50 -15.71 3.17
CA GLY A 283 -6.65 -17.10 3.57
C GLY A 283 -7.60 -17.88 2.67
N LEU A 284 -8.77 -17.31 2.38
CA LEU A 284 -9.74 -17.90 1.45
C LEU A 284 -9.16 -18.08 0.05
N LEU A 285 -8.40 -17.10 -0.44
CA LEU A 285 -7.69 -17.23 -1.72
C LEU A 285 -6.65 -18.37 -1.69
N ALA A 286 -5.96 -18.57 -0.56
CA ALA A 286 -5.01 -19.67 -0.40
C ALA A 286 -5.70 -21.03 -0.50
N ILE A 287 -6.83 -21.18 0.20
CA ILE A 287 -7.65 -22.40 0.17
C ILE A 287 -8.13 -22.67 -1.26
N ALA A 288 -8.69 -21.66 -1.92
CA ALA A 288 -9.16 -21.76 -3.29
C ALA A 288 -8.06 -22.28 -4.23
N ILE A 289 -6.84 -21.73 -4.14
CA ILE A 289 -5.69 -22.18 -4.95
C ILE A 289 -5.25 -23.59 -4.61
N ASN A 290 -5.11 -23.92 -3.33
CA ASN A 290 -4.68 -25.24 -2.89
C ASN A 290 -5.67 -26.34 -3.34
N GLU A 291 -6.96 -26.02 -3.37
CA GLU A 291 -8.02 -26.94 -3.79
C GLU A 291 -8.36 -26.86 -5.29
N LYS A 292 -7.65 -26.02 -6.07
CA LYS A 292 -7.91 -25.80 -7.49
C LYS A 292 -9.37 -25.38 -7.74
N ARG A 293 -9.82 -24.37 -6.99
CA ARG A 293 -11.17 -23.79 -7.05
C ARG A 293 -11.08 -22.32 -7.40
N VAL A 294 -11.92 -21.84 -8.30
CA VAL A 294 -12.07 -20.40 -8.52
C VAL A 294 -12.76 -19.79 -7.31
N LEU A 295 -12.08 -18.90 -6.59
CA LEU A 295 -12.72 -18.09 -5.55
C LEU A 295 -13.76 -17.18 -6.19
N VAL A 296 -14.98 -17.13 -5.64
CA VAL A 296 -16.05 -16.21 -6.01
C VAL A 296 -16.62 -15.55 -4.76
N THR A 297 -16.71 -14.22 -4.78
CA THR A 297 -17.13 -13.46 -3.60
C THR A 297 -18.37 -12.60 -3.79
N ASN A 298 -19.11 -12.44 -2.71
CA ASN A 298 -20.38 -11.74 -2.67
C ASN A 298 -20.37 -10.56 -1.67
N TYR A 299 -20.89 -10.73 -0.46
CA TYR A 299 -21.12 -9.63 0.48
C TYR A 299 -19.84 -9.15 1.17
N TYR A 300 -19.70 -7.83 1.26
CA TYR A 300 -18.64 -7.13 1.97
C TYR A 300 -19.24 -5.99 2.81
N ASN A 301 -19.29 -6.17 4.13
CA ASN A 301 -19.92 -5.21 5.04
C ASN A 301 -19.31 -3.80 4.99
N ARG A 302 -18.03 -3.67 4.66
CA ARG A 302 -17.33 -2.38 4.53
C ARG A 302 -17.76 -1.58 3.31
N ALA A 303 -18.35 -2.21 2.29
CA ALA A 303 -18.95 -1.55 1.13
C ALA A 303 -20.46 -1.31 1.28
N ASP A 304 -21.05 -1.60 2.45
CA ASP A 304 -22.48 -1.37 2.70
C ASP A 304 -22.74 0.06 3.17
N HIS A 305 -22.61 1.02 2.25
CA HIS A 305 -22.84 2.44 2.47
C HIS A 305 -23.18 3.15 1.15
N ASP A 306 -23.59 4.41 1.22
CA ASP A 306 -24.23 5.13 0.11
C ASP A 306 -23.26 5.57 -1.01
N GLY A 307 -21.98 5.72 -0.69
CA GLY A 307 -20.91 5.85 -1.68
C GLY A 307 -20.83 4.67 -2.66
N CYS A 308 -21.11 3.43 -2.20
CA CYS A 308 -21.16 2.25 -3.07
C CYS A 308 -22.58 2.03 -3.60
N LYS A 309 -22.75 2.07 -4.93
CA LYS A 309 -24.07 2.11 -5.58
C LYS A 309 -24.35 0.90 -6.48
N GLY A 310 -25.64 0.62 -6.67
CA GLY A 310 -26.13 -0.42 -7.59
C GLY A 310 -25.51 -1.79 -7.29
N PRO A 311 -25.03 -2.54 -8.31
CA PRO A 311 -24.48 -3.88 -8.12
C PRO A 311 -23.15 -3.89 -7.34
N HIS A 312 -22.55 -2.73 -7.08
CA HIS A 312 -21.32 -2.59 -6.30
C HIS A 312 -21.58 -2.34 -4.81
N ARG A 313 -22.82 -2.03 -4.41
CA ARG A 313 -23.15 -1.87 -3.00
C ARG A 313 -22.91 -3.18 -2.25
N SER A 314 -22.28 -3.09 -1.08
CA SER A 314 -21.95 -4.24 -0.24
C SER A 314 -21.09 -5.27 -0.96
N SER A 315 -20.29 -4.85 -1.95
CA SER A 315 -19.42 -5.72 -2.73
C SER A 315 -18.00 -5.17 -2.74
N TRP A 316 -17.01 -6.07 -2.71
CA TRP A 316 -15.60 -5.73 -2.95
C TRP A 316 -15.40 -4.95 -4.26
N SER A 317 -16.26 -5.23 -5.24
CA SER A 317 -16.30 -4.57 -6.55
C SER A 317 -16.57 -3.06 -6.51
N CYS A 318 -16.97 -2.51 -5.36
CA CYS A 318 -16.98 -1.06 -5.15
C CYS A 318 -15.58 -0.47 -5.16
N TYR A 319 -14.60 -1.15 -4.56
CA TYR A 319 -13.26 -0.61 -4.37
C TYR A 319 -12.23 -1.15 -5.38
N PHE A 320 -12.29 -2.44 -5.68
CA PHE A 320 -11.32 -3.13 -6.55
C PHE A 320 -12.01 -4.11 -7.48
N PHE A 321 -11.31 -4.53 -8.52
CA PHE A 321 -11.87 -5.52 -9.43
C PHE A 321 -12.16 -6.86 -8.72
N PRO A 322 -13.23 -7.57 -9.11
CA PRO A 322 -13.59 -8.85 -8.50
C PRO A 322 -12.46 -9.88 -8.65
N GLU A 323 -12.45 -10.90 -7.81
CA GLU A 323 -11.43 -11.95 -7.78
C GLU A 323 -11.36 -12.84 -9.04
N THR A 324 -12.38 -12.81 -9.91
CA THR A 324 -12.50 -13.58 -11.16
C THR A 324 -13.37 -12.85 -12.20
N SER A 325 -13.51 -13.43 -13.39
CA SER A 325 -14.37 -12.94 -14.48
C SER A 325 -15.87 -12.99 -14.12
N GLN A 326 -16.67 -12.12 -14.74
CA GLN A 326 -18.11 -12.09 -14.52
C GLN A 326 -18.78 -13.42 -14.90
N GLU A 327 -18.33 -14.07 -15.99
CA GLU A 327 -18.82 -15.40 -16.41
C GLU A 327 -18.67 -16.45 -15.30
N CYS A 328 -17.50 -16.49 -14.64
CA CYS A 328 -17.25 -17.41 -13.53
C CYS A 328 -18.09 -17.08 -12.30
N ARG A 329 -18.35 -15.80 -12.03
CA ARG A 329 -19.23 -15.39 -10.92
C ARG A 329 -20.67 -15.82 -11.19
N ASP A 330 -21.17 -15.55 -12.39
CA ASP A 330 -22.54 -15.90 -12.80
C ASP A 330 -22.73 -17.42 -12.70
N ARG A 331 -21.78 -18.20 -13.22
CA ARG A 331 -21.82 -19.66 -13.14
C ARG A 331 -21.76 -20.18 -11.71
N ALA A 332 -20.89 -19.63 -10.86
CA ALA A 332 -20.80 -20.04 -9.47
C ALA A 332 -22.10 -19.74 -8.71
N PHE A 333 -22.73 -18.59 -8.95
CA PHE A 333 -24.00 -18.24 -8.31
C PHE A 333 -25.18 -19.06 -8.83
N GLU A 334 -25.19 -19.43 -10.11
CA GLU A 334 -26.15 -20.40 -10.66
C GLU A 334 -26.03 -21.75 -9.94
N LEU A 335 -24.81 -22.30 -9.88
CA LEU A 335 -24.51 -23.58 -9.22
C LEU A 335 -24.77 -23.56 -7.72
N MET A 336 -24.59 -22.42 -7.06
CA MET A 336 -24.88 -22.24 -5.64
C MET A 336 -26.34 -22.55 -5.30
N GLY A 337 -27.27 -22.35 -6.25
CA GLY A 337 -28.69 -22.68 -6.11
C GLY A 337 -29.03 -24.16 -6.32
N THR A 338 -28.06 -24.99 -6.73
CA THR A 338 -28.25 -26.42 -7.02
C THR A 338 -27.68 -27.29 -5.91
N LYS A 339 -28.49 -28.18 -5.34
CA LYS A 339 -28.09 -29.03 -4.20
C LYS A 339 -26.98 -30.01 -4.59
N GLU A 340 -27.06 -30.54 -5.80
CA GLU A 340 -26.13 -31.53 -6.36
C GLU A 340 -24.71 -30.96 -6.45
N ALA A 341 -24.56 -29.66 -6.76
CA ALA A 341 -23.25 -29.01 -6.84
C ALA A 341 -22.53 -28.91 -5.49
N TRP A 342 -23.29 -28.85 -4.39
CA TRP A 342 -22.73 -28.92 -3.03
C TRP A 342 -22.38 -30.36 -2.65
N GLU A 343 -23.28 -31.31 -2.92
CA GLU A 343 -23.10 -32.72 -2.58
C GLU A 343 -21.92 -33.36 -3.31
N ASN A 344 -21.71 -33.00 -4.58
CA ASN A 344 -20.57 -33.48 -5.37
C ASN A 344 -19.28 -32.65 -5.19
N GLY A 345 -19.32 -31.60 -4.36
CA GLY A 345 -18.17 -30.74 -4.05
C GLY A 345 -17.73 -29.80 -5.17
N THR A 346 -18.55 -29.58 -6.20
CA THR A 346 -18.32 -28.54 -7.22
C THR A 346 -18.30 -27.16 -6.58
N ILE A 347 -19.21 -26.91 -5.64
CA ILE A 347 -19.28 -25.71 -4.82
C ILE A 347 -18.82 -26.06 -3.39
N THR A 348 -17.94 -25.23 -2.85
CA THR A 348 -17.72 -25.15 -1.40
C THR A 348 -17.98 -23.73 -0.92
N GLY A 349 -18.35 -23.61 0.35
CA GLY A 349 -18.61 -22.37 1.06
C GLY A 349 -17.52 -22.05 2.07
N LYS A 350 -17.48 -20.81 2.53
CA LYS A 350 -16.62 -20.39 3.66
C LYS A 350 -16.80 -21.29 4.90
N ASP A 351 -18.03 -21.71 5.18
CA ASP A 351 -18.38 -22.50 6.36
C ASP A 351 -17.90 -23.95 6.29
N ASN A 352 -17.41 -24.41 5.14
CA ASN A 352 -16.73 -25.70 5.02
C ASN A 352 -15.33 -25.71 5.64
N TYR A 353 -14.79 -24.55 6.03
CA TYR A 353 -13.44 -24.40 6.54
C TYR A 353 -13.45 -23.83 7.95
N SER A 354 -12.60 -24.37 8.82
CA SER A 354 -12.41 -23.82 10.16
C SER A 354 -11.70 -22.46 10.10
N SER A 355 -11.94 -21.64 11.12
CA SER A 355 -11.17 -20.40 11.32
C SER A 355 -9.66 -20.66 11.28
N LYS A 356 -9.18 -21.79 11.83
CA LYS A 356 -7.76 -22.12 11.82
C LYS A 356 -7.22 -22.28 10.39
N GLU A 357 -7.97 -22.93 9.51
CA GLU A 357 -7.58 -23.11 8.11
C GLU A 357 -7.52 -21.79 7.38
N ILE A 358 -8.50 -20.92 7.57
CA ILE A 358 -8.54 -19.58 6.94
C ILE A 358 -7.39 -18.70 7.45
N TRP A 359 -7.16 -18.65 8.76
CA TRP A 359 -6.23 -17.68 9.36
C TRP A 359 -4.76 -18.14 9.35
N VAL A 360 -4.53 -19.44 9.52
CA VAL A 360 -3.19 -20.01 9.73
C VAL A 360 -2.91 -21.28 8.92
N GLY A 361 -3.79 -21.63 7.98
CA GLY A 361 -3.63 -22.81 7.13
C GLY A 361 -2.42 -22.76 6.19
N PRO A 362 -2.18 -23.86 5.45
CA PRO A 362 -1.08 -23.95 4.50
C PRO A 362 -1.14 -22.84 3.44
N THR A 363 0.00 -22.21 3.18
CA THR A 363 0.13 -21.20 2.12
C THR A 363 0.91 -21.76 0.93
N PRO A 364 0.63 -21.33 -0.31
CA PRO A 364 1.46 -21.63 -1.46
C PRO A 364 2.93 -21.23 -1.20
N ARG A 365 3.86 -22.18 -1.32
CA ARG A 365 5.23 -22.04 -0.77
C ARG A 365 6.17 -21.22 -1.67
N GLN A 366 6.66 -20.08 -1.17
CA GLN A 366 8.02 -19.54 -1.43
C GLN A 366 8.32 -18.37 -0.47
N ALA A 367 9.58 -18.11 -0.10
CA ALA A 367 9.95 -17.05 0.83
C ALA A 367 11.27 -16.37 0.44
N SER A 368 11.40 -15.06 0.72
CA SER A 368 12.68 -14.34 0.75
C SER A 368 12.67 -13.22 1.80
N PRO A 369 13.79 -12.95 2.50
CA PRO A 369 13.85 -12.01 3.62
C PRO A 369 14.13 -10.56 3.18
N THR A 370 13.40 -9.57 3.75
CA THR A 370 13.59 -8.13 3.46
C THR A 370 13.37 -7.18 4.66
N THR A 371 13.29 -7.69 5.90
CA THR A 371 12.89 -6.87 7.06
C THR A 371 14.04 -6.65 8.03
N GLU A 372 14.24 -5.41 8.48
CA GLU A 372 15.20 -5.04 9.52
C GLU A 372 14.48 -4.76 10.84
N ILE A 373 15.04 -5.21 11.97
CA ILE A 373 14.62 -4.79 13.33
C ILE A 373 15.89 -4.47 14.12
N ASN A 374 15.90 -3.32 14.81
CA ASN A 374 17.00 -2.88 15.66
C ASN A 374 18.38 -2.86 14.97
N GLY A 375 18.46 -2.49 13.68
CA GLY A 375 19.73 -2.44 12.95
C GLY A 375 20.22 -3.78 12.40
N SER A 376 19.42 -4.85 12.50
CA SER A 376 19.76 -6.18 11.97
C SER A 376 18.76 -6.63 10.90
N LEU A 377 19.27 -6.94 9.70
CA LEU A 377 18.50 -7.56 8.61
C LEU A 377 18.14 -9.00 8.98
N ILE A 378 16.88 -9.36 8.85
CA ILE A 378 16.40 -10.65 9.36
C ILE A 378 16.23 -11.66 8.25
N ALA A 379 17.19 -12.58 8.18
CA ALA A 379 17.24 -13.66 7.19
C ALA A 379 16.21 -14.79 7.44
N TYR A 380 15.69 -14.94 8.67
CA TYR A 380 14.80 -16.05 9.04
C TYR A 380 13.71 -15.62 10.03
N HIS A 381 12.45 -15.94 9.73
CA HIS A 381 11.31 -15.74 10.61
C HIS A 381 10.31 -16.90 10.45
N ARG A 382 9.73 -17.38 11.56
CA ARG A 382 8.96 -18.65 11.66
C ARG A 382 7.71 -18.73 10.78
N LYS A 383 7.29 -17.61 10.16
CA LYS A 383 6.12 -17.48 9.27
C LYS A 383 6.38 -16.62 8.03
N MET A 384 7.60 -16.64 7.49
CA MET A 384 7.95 -15.86 6.28
C MET A 384 7.15 -16.26 5.04
N ASP A 385 6.82 -17.53 4.90
CA ASP A 385 5.93 -18.08 3.87
C ASP A 385 4.57 -17.38 3.87
N ARG A 386 3.96 -17.24 5.05
CA ARG A 386 2.67 -16.58 5.21
C ARG A 386 2.74 -15.09 4.89
N ARG A 387 3.83 -14.44 5.24
CA ARG A 387 4.06 -13.03 4.91
C ARG A 387 4.19 -12.80 3.43
N TRP A 388 5.03 -13.60 2.79
CA TRP A 388 5.18 -13.55 1.35
C TRP A 388 3.84 -13.84 0.66
N TRP A 389 3.12 -14.89 1.07
CA TRP A 389 1.82 -15.23 0.50
C TRP A 389 0.80 -14.09 0.65
N ARG A 390 0.62 -13.55 1.86
CA ARG A 390 -0.32 -12.44 2.10
C ARG A 390 0.02 -11.20 1.28
N ALA A 391 1.30 -10.93 1.03
CA ALA A 391 1.73 -9.87 0.13
C ALA A 391 1.28 -10.13 -1.33
N GLN A 392 1.44 -11.36 -1.83
CA GLN A 392 0.95 -11.72 -3.17
C GLN A 392 -0.58 -11.69 -3.26
N ALA A 393 -1.27 -12.18 -2.22
CA ALA A 393 -2.72 -12.24 -2.17
C ALA A 393 -3.35 -10.85 -2.09
N VAL A 394 -2.86 -9.97 -1.20
CA VAL A 394 -3.36 -8.59 -1.10
C VAL A 394 -3.15 -7.85 -2.41
N ARG A 395 -1.99 -8.07 -3.05
CA ARG A 395 -1.67 -7.50 -4.35
C ARG A 395 -2.65 -7.95 -5.43
N TYR A 396 -3.03 -9.22 -5.45
CA TYR A 396 -3.99 -9.75 -6.42
C TYR A 396 -5.42 -9.24 -6.16
N LEU A 397 -5.87 -9.26 -4.91
CA LEU A 397 -7.20 -8.81 -4.52
C LEU A 397 -7.40 -7.30 -4.75
N MET A 398 -6.33 -6.52 -4.65
CA MET A 398 -6.31 -5.07 -4.86
C MET A 398 -5.67 -4.65 -6.21
N ARG A 399 -5.56 -5.58 -7.17
CA ARG A 399 -4.76 -5.41 -8.39
C ARG A 399 -5.15 -4.22 -9.26
N PHE A 400 -6.44 -3.89 -9.32
CA PHE A 400 -6.96 -2.76 -10.07
C PHE A 400 -8.01 -2.02 -9.25
N GLN A 401 -7.77 -0.72 -9.08
CA GLN A 401 -8.71 0.21 -8.47
C GLN A 401 -9.89 0.47 -9.41
N THR A 402 -11.07 0.62 -8.83
CA THR A 402 -12.27 1.08 -9.52
C THR A 402 -12.25 2.60 -9.68
N GLU A 403 -13.20 3.11 -10.46
CA GLU A 403 -13.46 4.55 -10.57
C GLU A 403 -13.75 5.19 -9.22
N TYR A 404 -14.46 4.49 -8.34
CA TYR A 404 -14.76 4.94 -6.98
C TYR A 404 -13.48 5.12 -6.14
N THR A 405 -12.62 4.10 -6.05
CA THR A 405 -11.35 4.21 -5.30
C THR A 405 -10.41 5.27 -5.88
N CYS A 406 -10.33 5.35 -7.21
CA CYS A 406 -9.56 6.42 -7.86
C CYS A 406 -10.11 7.82 -7.52
N GLY A 407 -11.44 7.98 -7.50
CA GLY A 407 -12.09 9.22 -7.10
C GLY A 407 -11.75 9.62 -5.67
N LEU A 408 -11.78 8.68 -4.73
CA LEU A 408 -11.35 8.91 -3.35
C LEU A 408 -9.90 9.41 -3.27
N LEU A 409 -9.00 8.80 -4.03
CA LEU A 409 -7.59 9.22 -4.09
C LEU A 409 -7.42 10.61 -4.69
N ASN A 410 -8.16 10.93 -5.75
CA ASN A 410 -8.12 12.27 -6.36
C ASN A 410 -8.58 13.35 -5.37
N VAL A 411 -9.66 13.11 -4.64
CA VAL A 411 -10.17 14.03 -3.60
C VAL A 411 -9.10 14.26 -2.52
N GLU A 412 -8.50 13.20 -2.01
CA GLU A 412 -7.54 13.29 -0.90
C GLU A 412 -6.20 13.87 -1.35
N ARG A 413 -5.71 13.52 -2.54
CA ARG A 413 -4.54 14.19 -3.13
C ARG A 413 -4.81 15.66 -3.38
N HIS A 414 -6.03 16.06 -3.76
CA HIS A 414 -6.37 17.46 -3.91
C HIS A 414 -6.31 18.21 -2.58
N ALA A 415 -6.94 17.64 -1.56
CA ALA A 415 -6.99 18.24 -0.24
C ALA A 415 -5.58 18.37 0.37
N ALA A 416 -4.73 17.37 0.18
CA ALA A 416 -3.38 17.35 0.74
C ALA A 416 -2.37 18.18 -0.08
N PHE A 417 -2.40 18.07 -1.41
CA PHE A 417 -1.33 18.56 -2.29
C PHE A 417 -1.80 19.55 -3.35
N GLY A 418 -3.11 19.76 -3.51
CA GLY A 418 -3.67 20.53 -4.61
C GLY A 418 -3.17 21.97 -4.66
N TRP A 419 -2.96 22.59 -3.50
CA TRP A 419 -2.41 23.95 -3.43
C TRP A 419 -0.96 24.01 -3.87
N GLU A 420 -0.13 23.06 -3.44
CA GLU A 420 1.28 22.96 -3.86
C GLU A 420 1.38 22.65 -5.35
N ALA A 421 0.55 21.71 -5.84
CA ALA A 421 0.43 21.40 -7.25
C ALA A 421 0.04 22.64 -8.08
N ALA A 422 -0.88 23.47 -7.59
CA ALA A 422 -1.30 24.69 -8.28
C ALA A 422 -0.14 25.68 -8.41
N LYS A 423 0.60 25.92 -7.33
CA LYS A 423 1.80 26.78 -7.35
C LYS A 423 2.86 26.27 -8.31
N MET A 424 3.11 24.96 -8.34
CA MET A 424 4.08 24.34 -9.27
C MET A 424 3.66 24.45 -10.73
N VAL A 425 2.36 24.25 -11.03
CA VAL A 425 1.86 24.39 -12.40
C VAL A 425 1.96 25.84 -12.86
N LEU A 426 1.59 26.80 -12.01
CA LEU A 426 1.66 28.23 -12.34
C LEU A 426 3.11 28.71 -12.55
N SER A 427 4.07 28.22 -11.76
CA SER A 427 5.48 28.59 -11.96
C SER A 427 6.03 28.11 -13.31
N GLY A 428 5.56 26.97 -13.82
CA GLY A 428 5.90 26.48 -15.16
C GLY A 428 5.22 27.25 -16.32
N LEU A 429 4.06 27.84 -16.06
CA LEU A 429 3.29 28.60 -17.06
C LEU A 429 3.72 30.07 -17.15
N GLY A 430 4.31 30.63 -16.09
CA GLY A 430 4.58 32.06 -15.95
C GLY A 430 3.29 32.88 -15.74
N GLN A 431 3.31 34.18 -16.06
CA GLN A 431 2.13 35.06 -15.90
C GLN A 431 0.97 34.77 -16.88
N LYS A 432 1.10 33.77 -17.77
CA LYS A 432 0.24 33.52 -18.93
C LYS A 432 -1.18 33.02 -18.61
N TRP A 433 -1.45 32.59 -17.38
CA TRP A 433 -2.80 32.16 -16.98
C TRP A 433 -3.37 33.13 -15.94
N PRO A 434 -4.67 33.51 -16.02
CA PRO A 434 -5.71 33.06 -16.96
C PRO A 434 -5.80 33.87 -18.28
N GLU A 435 -4.96 34.90 -18.47
CA GLU A 435 -5.10 35.93 -19.51
C GLU A 435 -4.76 35.46 -20.94
N ASP A 436 -3.76 34.59 -21.13
CA ASP A 436 -3.46 33.96 -22.42
C ASP A 436 -4.16 32.59 -22.48
N GLY A 437 -5.24 32.50 -23.24
CA GLY A 437 -5.97 31.25 -23.45
C GLY A 437 -5.02 30.15 -23.94
N MET A 438 -4.90 29.07 -23.14
CA MET A 438 -4.10 27.89 -23.46
C MET A 438 -4.72 27.04 -24.59
N ASN A 439 -4.93 27.64 -25.76
CA ASN A 439 -5.44 27.00 -26.96
C ASN A 439 -4.31 26.47 -27.86
N LYS A 440 -3.14 26.14 -27.30
CA LYS A 440 -2.10 25.45 -28.07
C LYS A 440 -2.46 23.97 -28.19
N PRO A 441 -2.49 23.41 -29.41
CA PRO A 441 -2.67 21.97 -29.58
C PRO A 441 -1.55 21.23 -28.84
N ARG A 442 -1.91 20.20 -28.09
CA ARG A 442 -0.94 19.33 -27.41
C ARG A 442 -0.16 18.57 -28.46
N SER A 443 1.12 18.41 -28.20
CA SER A 443 2.00 17.54 -28.97
C SER A 443 1.70 16.06 -28.70
N ASP A 444 2.08 15.19 -29.63
CA ASP A 444 1.95 13.74 -29.46
C ASP A 444 2.67 13.23 -28.20
N ILE A 445 3.81 13.83 -27.82
CA ILE A 445 4.52 13.44 -26.59
C ILE A 445 3.73 13.82 -25.34
N GLU A 446 3.03 14.97 -25.33
CA GLU A 446 2.15 15.37 -24.24
C GLU A 446 0.92 14.46 -24.14
N GLU A 447 0.35 14.08 -25.28
CA GLU A 447 -0.85 13.24 -25.34
C GLU A 447 -0.58 11.77 -25.05
N PHE A 448 0.59 11.24 -25.43
CA PHE A 448 0.86 9.80 -25.36
C PHE A 448 1.97 9.38 -24.40
N VAL A 449 2.90 10.27 -24.02
CA VAL A 449 4.00 9.92 -23.11
C VAL A 449 3.82 10.62 -21.77
N TRP A 450 3.53 11.93 -21.78
CA TRP A 450 3.44 12.70 -20.54
C TRP A 450 2.09 12.59 -19.84
N SER A 451 1.02 12.31 -20.59
CA SER A 451 -0.30 11.96 -20.04
C SER A 451 -0.29 10.71 -19.14
N ASN A 452 0.79 9.92 -19.22
CA ASN A 452 0.92 8.56 -18.71
C ASN A 452 1.76 8.44 -17.44
N HIS A 453 1.97 9.56 -16.77
CA HIS A 453 2.59 9.60 -15.45
C HIS A 453 1.57 9.26 -14.37
N LYS A 454 2.04 8.62 -13.30
CA LYS A 454 1.26 8.49 -12.06
C LYS A 454 0.85 9.88 -11.57
N ALA A 455 -0.28 9.94 -10.87
CA ALA A 455 -0.67 11.17 -10.18
C ALA A 455 0.51 11.69 -9.35
N TRP A 456 0.81 12.97 -9.57
CA TRP A 456 1.85 13.66 -8.83
C TRP A 456 1.49 13.68 -7.34
N ILE A 457 2.48 13.35 -6.52
CA ILE A 457 2.50 13.55 -5.07
C ILE A 457 3.87 14.15 -4.73
N PRO A 458 4.02 14.92 -3.64
CA PRO A 458 5.32 15.40 -3.22
C PRO A 458 6.26 14.20 -3.01
N ARG A 459 7.49 14.29 -3.54
CA ARG A 459 8.52 13.27 -3.36
C ARG A 459 9.86 13.91 -3.00
N PRO A 460 10.68 13.28 -2.15
CA PRO A 460 10.41 12.00 -1.49
C PRO A 460 9.37 12.13 -0.36
N LEU A 461 8.49 11.14 -0.22
CA LEU A 461 7.44 11.06 0.79
C LEU A 461 7.69 9.90 1.75
N LEU A 462 7.66 10.16 3.05
CA LEU A 462 7.65 9.14 4.08
C LEU A 462 6.21 8.88 4.53
N SER A 463 5.74 7.65 4.48
CA SER A 463 4.50 7.30 5.17
C SER A 463 4.79 6.84 6.59
N LEU A 464 4.03 7.37 7.54
CA LEU A 464 4.15 7.06 8.95
C LEU A 464 2.78 6.62 9.47
N HIS A 465 2.65 5.36 9.89
CA HIS A 465 1.40 4.82 10.43
C HIS A 465 1.52 4.60 11.94
N VAL A 466 0.88 5.49 12.72
CA VAL A 466 0.85 5.43 14.18
C VAL A 466 -0.43 4.77 14.63
N ARG A 467 -0.32 3.52 15.09
CA ARG A 467 -1.46 2.75 15.64
C ARG A 467 -1.41 2.78 17.16
N MET A 468 -2.44 3.33 17.79
CA MET A 468 -2.60 3.58 19.23
C MET A 468 -4.01 3.20 19.74
N GLY A 469 -4.25 3.16 21.05
CA GLY A 469 -5.57 2.80 21.59
C GLY A 469 -5.69 1.32 21.94
N ASP A 470 -6.76 0.64 21.53
CA ASP A 470 -7.13 -0.72 21.98
C ASP A 470 -6.16 -1.85 21.59
N LYS A 471 -5.18 -1.58 20.73
CA LYS A 471 -4.15 -2.55 20.30
C LYS A 471 -3.08 -2.84 21.34
N ALA A 472 -3.08 -2.20 22.50
CA ALA A 472 -2.20 -2.54 23.61
C ALA A 472 -2.30 -4.02 24.02
N CYS A 473 -3.47 -4.64 23.83
CA CYS A 473 -3.69 -6.07 24.09
C CYS A 473 -3.01 -6.99 23.07
N GLU A 474 -2.65 -6.49 21.88
CA GLU A 474 -2.08 -7.28 20.78
C GLU A 474 -0.60 -6.96 20.53
N MET A 475 -0.15 -5.76 20.85
CA MET A 475 1.23 -5.32 20.62
C MET A 475 1.68 -4.26 21.62
N LYS A 476 2.99 -4.15 21.82
CA LYS A 476 3.57 -3.02 22.54
C LYS A 476 3.27 -1.73 21.77
N LEU A 477 2.58 -0.79 22.42
CA LEU A 477 2.39 0.55 21.89
C LEU A 477 3.70 1.34 22.00
N ALA A 478 3.98 2.12 20.96
CA ALA A 478 5.10 3.04 20.89
C ALA A 478 4.56 4.47 20.87
N GLU A 479 5.22 5.37 21.57
CA GLU A 479 4.88 6.80 21.54
C GLU A 479 5.27 7.41 20.18
N PHE A 480 4.63 8.52 19.80
CA PHE A 480 4.85 9.15 18.50
C PHE A 480 6.32 9.54 18.26
N GLU A 481 6.98 9.94 19.33
CA GLU A 481 8.40 10.30 19.40
C GLU A 481 9.31 9.15 18.94
N GLU A 482 8.94 7.89 19.19
CA GLU A 482 9.70 6.73 18.70
C GLU A 482 9.60 6.59 17.17
N TYR A 483 8.43 6.87 16.59
CA TYR A 483 8.26 6.89 15.13
C TYR A 483 9.06 8.03 14.51
N MET A 484 9.05 9.21 15.13
CA MET A 484 9.81 10.36 14.64
C MET A 484 11.31 10.14 14.71
N ARG A 485 11.84 9.45 15.73
CA ARG A 485 13.25 9.03 15.74
C ARG A 485 13.61 8.16 14.53
N LEU A 486 12.72 7.27 14.10
CA LEU A 486 12.95 6.46 12.89
C LEU A 486 12.85 7.30 11.62
N ALA A 487 11.91 8.25 11.55
CA ALA A 487 11.79 9.21 10.45
C ALA A 487 13.08 10.04 10.29
N ASP A 488 13.62 10.56 11.40
CA ASP A 488 14.85 11.35 11.40
C ASP A 488 16.06 10.53 10.98
N ARG A 489 16.13 9.24 11.37
CA ARG A 489 17.18 8.31 10.88
C ARG A 489 17.13 8.14 9.37
N ILE A 490 15.94 8.04 8.77
CA ILE A 490 15.81 7.98 7.30
C ILE A 490 16.29 9.32 6.71
N ARG A 491 15.85 10.45 7.26
CA ARG A 491 16.24 11.78 6.78
C ARG A 491 17.76 12.03 6.85
N GLN A 492 18.46 11.48 7.84
CA GLN A 492 19.93 11.55 7.90
C GLN A 492 20.59 10.93 6.67
N GLN A 493 19.99 9.90 6.08
CA GLN A 493 20.46 9.27 4.84
C GLN A 493 19.89 9.94 3.59
N PHE A 494 18.70 10.55 3.71
CA PHE A 494 18.00 11.23 2.62
C PHE A 494 17.64 12.68 3.02
N PRO A 495 18.59 13.63 2.98
CA PRO A 495 18.39 14.98 3.54
C PRO A 495 17.25 15.79 2.90
N HIS A 496 16.86 15.44 1.67
CA HIS A 496 15.74 16.07 0.95
C HIS A 496 14.36 15.57 1.40
N LEU A 497 14.30 14.53 2.25
CA LEU A 497 13.06 14.02 2.82
C LEU A 497 12.54 14.98 3.89
N ASN A 498 11.53 15.75 3.53
CA ASN A 498 10.89 16.76 4.38
C ASN A 498 9.39 16.54 4.56
N SER A 499 8.79 15.56 3.88
CA SER A 499 7.34 15.38 3.79
C SER A 499 6.92 14.05 4.38
N ILE A 500 5.88 14.07 5.23
CA ILE A 500 5.30 12.88 5.87
C ILE A 500 3.82 12.76 5.54
N TRP A 501 3.40 11.59 5.07
CA TRP A 501 1.99 11.16 5.09
C TRP A 501 1.70 10.42 6.39
N LEU A 502 1.02 11.07 7.32
CA LEU A 502 0.70 10.59 8.66
C LEU A 502 -0.69 9.94 8.69
N SER A 503 -0.72 8.64 8.96
CA SER A 503 -1.96 7.89 9.18
C SER A 503 -2.08 7.52 10.65
N THR A 504 -3.14 7.97 11.29
CA THR A 504 -3.45 7.67 12.70
C THR A 504 -4.92 7.93 13.00
N GLU A 505 -5.45 7.12 13.92
CA GLU A 505 -6.77 7.26 14.52
C GLU A 505 -6.81 8.27 15.67
N MET A 506 -5.66 8.71 16.20
CA MET A 506 -5.57 9.53 17.41
C MET A 506 -5.38 11.01 17.12
N GLN A 507 -6.18 11.87 17.74
CA GLN A 507 -6.05 13.32 17.62
C GLN A 507 -4.75 13.83 18.26
N GLU A 508 -4.33 13.27 19.39
CA GLU A 508 -3.09 13.63 20.10
C GLU A 508 -1.86 13.53 19.19
N VAL A 509 -1.81 12.54 18.30
CA VAL A 509 -0.69 12.35 17.37
C VAL A 509 -0.64 13.49 16.34
N ILE A 510 -1.80 13.97 15.88
CA ILE A 510 -1.88 15.14 15.00
C ILE A 510 -1.38 16.38 15.72
N GLU A 511 -1.81 16.60 16.96
CA GLU A 511 -1.37 17.75 17.76
C GLU A 511 0.15 17.74 18.00
N LYS A 512 0.71 16.58 18.35
CA LYS A 512 2.15 16.39 18.53
C LYS A 512 2.96 16.59 17.25
N SER A 513 2.38 16.38 16.07
CA SER A 513 3.08 16.63 14.80
C SER A 513 3.52 18.09 14.65
N ASN A 514 2.82 19.05 15.28
CA ASN A 514 3.19 20.47 15.29
C ASN A 514 4.51 20.75 16.03
N LEU A 515 4.97 19.83 16.89
CA LEU A 515 6.25 19.93 17.59
C LEU A 515 7.45 19.66 16.67
N TYR A 516 7.21 19.24 15.42
CA TYR A 516 8.22 18.90 14.43
C TYR A 516 8.13 19.82 13.21
N PRO A 517 8.37 21.15 13.36
CA PRO A 517 8.12 22.14 12.30
C PRO A 517 9.02 22.02 11.07
N HIS A 518 10.10 21.23 11.16
CA HIS A 518 10.99 20.92 10.04
C HIS A 518 10.45 19.81 9.12
N TRP A 519 9.33 19.20 9.49
CA TRP A 519 8.59 18.22 8.70
C TRP A 519 7.27 18.83 8.22
N LYS A 520 6.93 18.59 6.96
CA LYS A 520 5.63 18.91 6.39
C LYS A 520 4.72 17.68 6.52
N PHE A 521 3.74 17.76 7.40
CA PHE A 521 2.79 16.67 7.61
C PHE A 521 1.56 16.83 6.71
N TYR A 522 1.17 15.72 6.10
CA TYR A 522 -0.08 15.52 5.40
C TYR A 522 -0.84 14.40 6.07
N TYR A 523 -2.14 14.56 6.23
CA TYR A 523 -3.01 13.55 6.79
C TYR A 523 -4.43 13.80 6.31
N THR A 524 -5.24 12.74 6.32
CA THR A 524 -6.63 12.81 5.88
C THR A 524 -7.48 13.66 6.83
N ASN A 525 -8.46 14.42 6.32
CA ASN A 525 -9.32 15.28 7.15
C ASN A 525 -10.51 14.52 7.76
N VAL A 526 -10.26 13.74 8.81
CA VAL A 526 -11.28 12.96 9.52
C VAL A 526 -11.32 13.34 11.00
N ARG A 527 -12.51 13.27 11.62
CA ARG A 527 -12.62 13.34 13.08
C ARG A 527 -11.84 12.16 13.67
N ARG A 528 -10.93 12.42 14.60
CA ARG A 528 -10.09 11.40 15.26
C ARG A 528 -10.52 11.13 16.70
N GLN A 529 -10.02 10.04 17.25
CA GLN A 529 -10.24 9.64 18.64
C GLN A 529 -9.55 10.61 19.59
N VAL A 530 -10.24 10.88 20.69
CA VAL A 530 -9.71 11.58 21.86
C VAL A 530 -9.89 10.66 23.06
N GLY A 531 -8.87 10.54 23.91
CA GLY A 531 -8.90 9.68 25.09
C GLY A 531 -8.86 8.19 24.78
N ASN A 532 -9.66 7.41 25.50
CA ASN A 532 -9.62 5.94 25.53
C ASN A 532 -10.83 5.26 24.86
N THR A 533 -11.49 5.95 23.92
CA THR A 533 -12.62 5.40 23.17
C THR A 533 -12.21 4.10 22.46
N THR A 534 -13.08 3.09 22.46
CA THR A 534 -12.76 1.84 21.73
C THR A 534 -12.75 2.09 20.22
N MET A 535 -11.92 1.35 19.50
CA MET A 535 -11.85 1.45 18.04
C MET A 535 -13.22 1.21 17.39
N ALA A 536 -13.99 0.23 17.90
CA ALA A 536 -15.33 -0.07 17.40
C ALA A 536 -16.32 1.10 17.60
N THR A 537 -16.31 1.71 18.79
CA THR A 537 -17.16 2.89 19.08
C THR A 537 -16.79 4.06 18.18
N TYR A 538 -15.50 4.30 17.97
CA TYR A 538 -15.03 5.36 17.08
C TYR A 538 -15.38 5.09 15.62
N GLU A 539 -15.16 3.87 15.08
CA GLU A 539 -15.58 3.54 13.71
C GLU A 539 -17.09 3.72 13.52
N ALA A 540 -17.89 3.24 14.48
CA ALA A 540 -19.34 3.43 14.45
C ALA A 540 -19.73 4.91 14.43
N SER A 541 -19.04 5.74 15.20
CA SER A 541 -19.30 7.18 15.28
C SER A 541 -19.05 7.93 13.96
N LEU A 542 -18.13 7.42 13.11
CA LEU A 542 -17.83 8.00 11.80
C LEU A 542 -18.84 7.56 10.72
N GLY A 543 -19.56 6.47 10.96
CA GLY A 543 -20.34 5.81 9.94
C GLY A 543 -19.49 4.90 9.03
N ARG A 544 -20.18 3.98 8.33
CA ARG A 544 -19.54 2.91 7.56
C ARG A 544 -18.68 3.42 6.40
N GLU A 545 -19.14 4.45 5.72
CA GLU A 545 -18.46 5.03 4.57
C GLU A 545 -17.12 5.65 4.96
N ILE A 546 -17.13 6.60 5.90
CA ILE A 546 -15.93 7.31 6.33
C ILE A 546 -14.94 6.33 6.99
N SER A 547 -15.42 5.42 7.85
CA SER A 547 -14.58 4.41 8.49
C SER A 547 -13.98 3.36 7.54
N THR A 548 -14.39 3.34 6.26
CA THR A 548 -13.83 2.46 5.21
C THR A 548 -12.99 3.24 4.21
N ASN A 549 -13.53 4.32 3.64
CA ASN A 549 -12.88 5.14 2.61
C ASN A 549 -11.53 5.69 3.10
N TYR A 550 -11.50 6.27 4.30
CA TYR A 550 -10.31 6.96 4.82
C TYR A 550 -9.13 6.01 5.05
N PRO A 551 -9.31 4.86 5.71
CA PRO A 551 -8.21 3.90 5.79
C PRO A 551 -7.81 3.36 4.42
N MET A 552 -8.75 3.15 3.48
CA MET A 552 -8.40 2.70 2.11
C MET A 552 -7.49 3.70 1.39
N VAL A 553 -7.78 5.00 1.50
CA VAL A 553 -6.90 6.07 1.00
C VAL A 553 -5.53 6.01 1.69
N ASN A 554 -5.52 5.94 3.02
CA ASN A 554 -4.27 5.87 3.79
C ASN A 554 -3.42 4.65 3.39
N PHE A 555 -4.05 3.51 3.11
CA PHE A 555 -3.36 2.30 2.62
C PHE A 555 -2.63 2.57 1.30
N TRP A 556 -3.30 3.19 0.34
CA TRP A 556 -2.72 3.47 -0.98
C TRP A 556 -1.69 4.58 -0.96
N MET A 557 -1.92 5.65 -0.20
CA MET A 557 -0.92 6.69 0.02
C MET A 557 0.36 6.12 0.66
N ALA A 558 0.20 5.22 1.64
CA ALA A 558 1.33 4.51 2.23
C ALA A 558 2.02 3.54 1.24
N ALA A 559 1.24 2.85 0.41
CA ALA A 559 1.77 1.99 -0.65
C ALA A 559 2.53 2.78 -1.73
N GLU A 560 2.18 4.05 -1.96
CA GLU A 560 2.78 4.96 -2.96
C GLU A 560 3.94 5.82 -2.45
N ALA A 561 4.06 6.02 -1.13
CA ALA A 561 5.16 6.73 -0.48
C ALA A 561 6.53 6.07 -0.71
N ASP A 562 7.61 6.84 -0.73
CA ASP A 562 8.97 6.35 -0.97
C ASP A 562 9.47 5.52 0.21
N PHE A 563 9.22 5.98 1.44
CA PHE A 563 9.62 5.30 2.68
C PHE A 563 8.40 4.93 3.54
N PHE A 564 8.57 3.99 4.48
CA PHE A 564 7.51 3.60 5.41
C PHE A 564 8.05 3.31 6.82
N VAL A 565 7.38 3.91 7.80
CA VAL A 565 7.55 3.66 9.24
C VAL A 565 6.20 3.29 9.85
N GLY A 566 6.18 2.30 10.73
CA GLY A 566 4.93 1.76 11.29
C GLY A 566 5.17 0.72 12.36
N ALA A 567 4.12 0.15 12.94
CA ALA A 567 4.22 -0.93 13.92
C ALA A 567 4.05 -2.33 13.30
N LEU A 568 5.09 -3.17 13.36
CA LEU A 568 5.08 -4.54 12.84
C LEU A 568 3.97 -5.41 13.44
N GLY A 569 3.62 -5.19 14.71
CA GLY A 569 2.49 -5.88 15.35
C GLY A 569 1.12 -5.53 14.75
N SER A 570 1.02 -4.48 13.93
CA SER A 570 -0.20 -4.13 13.22
C SER A 570 -0.34 -4.93 11.93
N THR A 571 -1.41 -5.74 11.84
CA THR A 571 -1.76 -6.41 10.58
C THR A 571 -1.95 -5.41 9.44
N TRP A 572 -2.35 -4.17 9.74
CA TRP A 572 -2.47 -3.11 8.74
C TRP A 572 -1.10 -2.70 8.16
N CYS A 573 -0.11 -2.42 9.00
CA CYS A 573 1.26 -2.12 8.56
C CYS A 573 1.85 -3.26 7.75
N PHE A 574 1.59 -4.50 8.18
CA PHE A 574 2.05 -5.69 7.48
C PHE A 574 1.49 -5.80 6.06
N LEU A 575 0.20 -5.50 5.86
CA LEU A 575 -0.42 -5.51 4.54
C LEU A 575 0.09 -4.36 3.66
N ILE A 576 0.29 -3.17 4.22
CA ILE A 576 0.90 -2.02 3.52
C ILE A 576 2.30 -2.38 3.04
N ASP A 577 3.15 -2.91 3.93
CA ASP A 577 4.50 -3.33 3.60
C ASP A 577 4.50 -4.44 2.53
N GLY A 578 3.61 -5.42 2.63
CA GLY A 578 3.42 -6.42 1.58
C GLY A 578 3.05 -5.81 0.21
N MET A 579 2.17 -4.81 0.20
CA MET A 579 1.79 -4.09 -1.03
C MET A 579 2.96 -3.29 -1.62
N ARG A 580 3.78 -2.66 -0.77
CA ARG A 580 5.00 -1.94 -1.16
C ARG A 580 6.04 -2.89 -1.74
N ASN A 581 6.28 -4.00 -1.05
CA ASN A 581 7.26 -5.02 -1.46
C ASN A 581 6.87 -5.75 -2.75
N THR A 582 5.58 -5.86 -3.06
CA THR A 582 5.13 -6.38 -4.36
C THR A 582 5.00 -5.30 -5.44
N GLY A 583 5.34 -4.04 -5.10
CA GLY A 583 5.26 -2.86 -5.96
C GLY A 583 6.55 -2.09 -6.13
N GLY A 584 7.69 -2.79 -6.14
CA GLY A 584 8.98 -2.21 -6.49
C GLY A 584 9.68 -1.49 -5.34
N LYS A 585 9.28 -1.75 -4.08
CA LYS A 585 9.81 -1.04 -2.90
C LYS A 585 10.47 -1.96 -1.88
N VAL A 586 10.87 -3.17 -2.28
CA VAL A 586 11.65 -4.06 -1.41
C VAL A 586 12.89 -3.38 -0.86
N MET A 587 13.61 -2.67 -1.72
CA MET A 587 14.86 -1.99 -1.34
C MET A 587 14.66 -0.68 -0.58
N ALA A 588 13.42 -0.17 -0.49
CA ALA A 588 13.12 1.00 0.34
C ALA A 588 13.06 0.67 1.84
N GLY A 589 12.92 -0.62 2.17
CA GLY A 589 12.86 -1.11 3.53
C GLY A 589 11.58 -0.71 4.29
N TYR A 590 11.46 -1.27 5.49
CA TYR A 590 10.42 -0.96 6.45
C TYR A 590 11.04 -0.84 7.84
N LEU A 591 10.95 0.35 8.44
CA LEU A 591 11.43 0.60 9.79
C LEU A 591 10.27 0.47 10.77
N SER A 592 10.44 -0.36 11.80
CA SER A 592 9.39 -0.63 12.78
C SER A 592 9.78 -0.20 14.19
N VAL A 593 8.81 0.34 14.91
CA VAL A 593 8.92 0.71 16.34
C VAL A 593 8.77 -0.48 17.29
N ASN A 594 8.18 -1.59 16.82
CA ASN A 594 8.01 -2.80 17.62
C ASN A 594 8.32 -4.08 16.83
N LYS A 595 8.39 -5.21 17.54
CA LYS A 595 8.43 -6.56 16.95
C LYS A 595 6.99 -7.04 16.70
N ASP A 596 6.79 -7.89 15.70
CA ASP A 596 5.50 -8.58 15.48
C ASP A 596 5.29 -9.68 16.55
N ARG A 597 4.08 -10.24 16.67
CA ARG A 597 3.70 -11.30 17.61
C ARG A 597 4.27 -12.69 17.28
N PHE A 598 4.83 -12.86 16.09
CA PHE A 598 5.44 -14.13 15.63
C PHE A 598 6.97 -14.17 15.84
N TRP A 599 7.50 -13.20 16.57
CA TRP A 599 8.91 -13.09 16.97
C TRP A 599 9.19 -13.82 18.27
#